data_AF-A0A8C5ANY2-F1
#
_entry.id   AF-A0A8C5ANY2-F1
#
_cell.length_a   1.000
_cell.length_b   1.000
_cell.length_c   1.000
_cell.angle_alpha   90.00
_cell.angle_beta   90.00
_cell.angle_gamma   90.00
#
_symmetry.space_group_name_H-M   'P 1'
#
loop_
_entity.id
_entity.type
_entity.pdbx_description
1 polymer ?
#
loop_
_entity_poly.entity_id
_entity_poly.type
_entity_poly.pdbx_seq_one_letter_code
_entity_poly.pdbx_strand_id
1 'polypeptide(L)'
;MPFPFGKSHKSPADIVKNLKDSMAVLEKHDISDKKAEKATEEVSKSLVAMKEILYGTNEKEPQTEAVAQLAQELYNSGLLSTLIADLQLIDFEGKKDVAQIFNNILRRQIGTRTPTVEYLCTQQNILFMLLKGYESPEIALNCGIMLRECVRHEPLAKITLWSEQFYDFFRYVEMSTFDIASDAFATFKDLLTRHKLLSAEFLEQHYDKFFSEYEKLLHSENYVTKRQSLKDDDDELVLPLRPRKSPLNGLCCLTFGLVVFMSGLVLASIYVYRYYFIPHMPEENLFHCRVLYEDSAYAPLLGRQELEENVGIYLDDNYEQITVPVPHFGGSDAADIIHDFHRGLTAYHDIALEKCYVIELNTTIVMPPRNLWELLINVKKGTYLPQTYIIHEEMVVTGKVHNMRQLGPYIYRLCNGRETYRLKRRSMRRRIDKREAKDCHHIRHFENTFVVETVICDDA
;
A
#
# COMPACT_ATOMS: atom_id res chain seq x y z
N MET A 1 -50.83 -32.76 -28.53
CA MET A 1 -50.12 -31.71 -27.79
C MET A 1 -48.69 -31.65 -28.32
N PRO A 2 -48.13 -30.49 -28.68
CA PRO A 2 -46.74 -30.39 -29.09
C PRO A 2 -45.83 -30.56 -27.86
N PHE A 3 -44.81 -31.40 -27.97
CA PHE A 3 -43.76 -31.52 -26.95
C PHE A 3 -42.95 -30.22 -26.89
N PRO A 4 -42.63 -29.67 -25.70
CA PRO A 4 -41.72 -28.56 -25.60
C PRO A 4 -40.30 -29.06 -25.94
N PHE A 5 -39.69 -28.49 -26.98
CA PHE A 5 -38.27 -28.68 -27.25
C PHE A 5 -37.46 -28.06 -26.10
N GLY A 6 -36.99 -28.90 -25.17
CA GLY A 6 -36.01 -28.49 -24.18
C GLY A 6 -34.73 -28.06 -24.90
N LYS A 7 -34.24 -26.84 -24.61
CA LYS A 7 -32.93 -26.39 -25.09
C LYS A 7 -31.88 -27.39 -24.61
N SER A 8 -31.13 -27.98 -25.54
CA SER A 8 -30.00 -28.85 -25.19
C SER A 8 -28.95 -28.01 -24.46
N HIS A 9 -28.81 -28.21 -23.15
CA HIS A 9 -27.69 -27.67 -22.39
C HIS A 9 -26.41 -28.35 -22.87
N LYS A 10 -25.59 -27.63 -23.63
CA LYS A 10 -24.24 -28.06 -24.02
C LYS A 10 -23.39 -28.22 -22.75
N SER A 11 -22.52 -29.23 -22.69
CA SER A 11 -21.60 -29.37 -21.54
C SER A 11 -20.51 -28.29 -21.57
N PRO A 12 -19.84 -27.98 -20.44
CA PRO A 12 -18.71 -27.05 -20.42
C PRO A 12 -17.61 -27.43 -21.42
N ALA A 13 -17.31 -28.72 -21.57
CA ALA A 13 -16.34 -29.23 -22.54
C ALA A 13 -16.78 -28.99 -24.00
N ASP A 14 -18.06 -29.19 -24.31
CA ASP A 14 -18.59 -28.89 -25.65
C ASP A 14 -18.50 -27.38 -25.96
N ILE A 15 -18.74 -26.51 -24.97
CA ILE A 15 -18.66 -25.05 -25.16
C ILE A 15 -17.21 -24.61 -25.40
N VAL A 16 -16.26 -25.11 -24.59
CA VAL A 16 -14.82 -24.87 -24.79
C VAL A 16 -14.35 -25.35 -26.16
N LYS A 17 -14.75 -26.56 -26.56
CA LYS A 17 -14.39 -27.11 -27.88
C LYS A 17 -14.98 -26.29 -29.03
N ASN A 18 -16.29 -26.00 -28.99
CA ASN A 18 -16.96 -25.21 -30.03
C ASN A 18 -16.33 -23.80 -30.17
N LEU A 19 -16.00 -23.15 -29.05
CA LEU A 19 -15.35 -21.84 -29.07
C LEU A 19 -13.95 -21.94 -29.69
N LYS A 20 -13.13 -22.92 -29.30
CA LYS A 20 -11.80 -23.14 -29.87
C LYS A 20 -11.86 -23.45 -31.38
N ASP A 21 -12.76 -24.33 -31.80
CA ASP A 21 -12.95 -24.67 -33.22
C ASP A 21 -13.44 -23.46 -34.04
N SER A 22 -14.21 -22.54 -33.45
CA SER A 22 -14.70 -21.32 -34.10
C SER A 22 -13.62 -20.23 -34.19
N MET A 23 -12.79 -20.05 -33.16
CA MET A 23 -11.62 -19.15 -33.21
C MET A 23 -10.64 -19.59 -34.32
N ALA A 24 -10.35 -20.90 -34.42
CA ALA A 24 -9.51 -21.48 -35.48
C ALA A 24 -10.13 -21.41 -36.90
N VAL A 25 -11.38 -20.94 -37.04
CA VAL A 25 -11.95 -20.52 -38.32
C VAL A 25 -11.66 -19.04 -38.57
N LEU A 26 -11.83 -18.17 -37.58
CA LEU A 26 -11.56 -16.72 -37.70
C LEU A 26 -10.08 -16.40 -37.94
N GLU A 27 -9.15 -17.20 -37.40
CA GLU A 27 -7.70 -17.08 -37.64
C GLU A 27 -7.29 -17.24 -39.12
N LYS A 28 -8.16 -17.79 -39.98
CA LYS A 28 -7.82 -18.13 -41.37
C LYS A 28 -8.06 -16.94 -42.31
N HIS A 29 -6.99 -16.45 -42.93
CA HIS A 29 -7.04 -15.35 -43.89
C HIS A 29 -7.91 -15.61 -45.15
N ASP A 30 -8.04 -16.87 -45.59
CA ASP A 30 -8.82 -17.25 -46.79
C ASP A 30 -10.17 -17.89 -46.44
N ILE A 31 -11.09 -17.13 -45.82
CA ILE A 31 -12.47 -17.57 -45.55
C ILE A 31 -13.51 -16.68 -46.26
N SER A 32 -14.55 -17.32 -46.80
CA SER A 32 -15.71 -16.60 -47.34
C SER A 32 -16.48 -15.87 -46.24
N ASP A 33 -16.94 -14.65 -46.48
CA ASP A 33 -17.69 -13.80 -45.52
C ASP A 33 -18.77 -14.57 -44.74
N LYS A 34 -19.59 -15.36 -45.43
CA LYS A 34 -20.67 -16.19 -44.83
C LYS A 34 -20.17 -17.24 -43.81
N LYS A 35 -18.91 -17.68 -43.91
CA LYS A 35 -18.26 -18.55 -42.92
C LYS A 35 -17.68 -17.73 -41.77
N ALA A 36 -17.12 -16.56 -42.05
CA ALA A 36 -16.63 -15.63 -41.02
C ALA A 36 -17.78 -15.18 -40.11
N GLU A 37 -18.85 -14.63 -40.69
CA GLU A 37 -20.06 -14.18 -39.98
C GLU A 37 -20.64 -15.28 -39.08
N LYS A 38 -20.76 -16.51 -39.60
CA LYS A 38 -21.22 -17.66 -38.81
C LYS A 38 -20.24 -18.04 -37.68
N ALA A 39 -18.93 -17.97 -37.92
CA ALA A 39 -17.95 -18.26 -36.88
C ALA A 39 -18.00 -17.20 -35.77
N THR A 40 -18.12 -15.91 -36.12
CA THR A 40 -18.34 -14.82 -35.15
C THR A 40 -19.61 -15.07 -34.32
N GLU A 41 -20.73 -15.44 -34.96
CA GLU A 41 -21.99 -15.73 -34.26
C GLU A 41 -21.86 -16.90 -33.26
N GLU A 42 -21.13 -17.97 -33.62
CA GLU A 42 -20.87 -19.10 -32.70
C GLU A 42 -19.85 -18.75 -31.60
N VAL A 43 -18.88 -17.86 -31.86
CA VAL A 43 -17.99 -17.30 -30.84
C VAL A 43 -18.80 -16.53 -29.78
N SER A 44 -19.61 -15.55 -30.19
CA SER A 44 -20.40 -14.73 -29.25
C SER A 44 -21.39 -15.60 -28.46
N LYS A 45 -22.08 -16.56 -29.10
CA LYS A 45 -22.95 -17.53 -28.40
C LYS A 45 -22.19 -18.36 -27.35
N SER A 46 -20.98 -18.81 -27.68
CA SER A 46 -20.19 -19.66 -26.79
C SER A 46 -19.63 -18.86 -25.60
N LEU A 47 -19.23 -17.61 -25.82
CA LEU A 47 -18.82 -16.69 -24.75
C LEU A 47 -19.97 -16.39 -23.78
N VAL A 48 -21.18 -16.09 -24.29
CA VAL A 48 -22.38 -15.91 -23.46
C VAL A 48 -22.68 -17.17 -22.66
N ALA A 49 -22.62 -18.35 -23.26
CA ALA A 49 -22.84 -19.62 -22.56
C ALA A 49 -21.78 -19.89 -21.46
N MET A 50 -20.51 -19.52 -21.67
CA MET A 50 -19.49 -19.58 -20.62
C MET A 50 -19.81 -18.61 -19.48
N LYS A 51 -20.27 -17.39 -19.77
CA LYS A 51 -20.70 -16.44 -18.75
C LYS A 51 -21.89 -16.94 -17.93
N GLU A 52 -22.90 -17.55 -18.55
CA GLU A 52 -24.03 -18.15 -17.82
C GLU A 52 -23.57 -19.25 -16.85
N ILE A 53 -22.52 -20.01 -17.17
CA ILE A 53 -21.93 -21.00 -16.25
C ILE A 53 -21.21 -20.31 -15.08
N LEU A 54 -20.48 -19.21 -15.33
CA LEU A 54 -19.63 -18.54 -14.33
C LEU A 54 -20.37 -17.54 -13.42
N TYR A 55 -21.44 -16.92 -13.91
CA TYR A 55 -22.24 -15.93 -13.19
C TYR A 55 -23.64 -16.40 -12.83
N GLY A 56 -24.08 -17.54 -13.38
CA GLY A 56 -25.45 -18.02 -13.26
C GLY A 56 -26.40 -17.27 -14.21
N THR A 57 -27.70 -17.50 -14.01
CA THR A 57 -28.78 -16.74 -14.64
C THR A 57 -29.64 -16.08 -13.56
N ASN A 58 -30.54 -15.19 -13.94
CA ASN A 58 -31.46 -14.51 -12.99
C ASN A 58 -32.31 -15.46 -12.12
N GLU A 59 -32.36 -16.76 -12.46
CA GLU A 59 -33.12 -17.79 -11.74
C GLU A 59 -32.25 -18.88 -11.08
N LYS A 60 -30.94 -18.94 -11.37
CA LYS A 60 -30.06 -20.03 -10.93
C LYS A 60 -28.63 -19.55 -10.66
N GLU A 61 -28.14 -19.84 -9.46
CA GLU A 61 -26.73 -19.62 -9.09
C GLU A 61 -25.76 -20.52 -9.90
N PRO A 62 -24.48 -20.13 -10.04
CA PRO A 62 -23.45 -20.94 -10.67
C PRO A 62 -23.33 -22.33 -10.02
N GLN A 63 -23.39 -23.40 -10.82
CA GLN A 63 -23.12 -24.75 -10.32
C GLN A 63 -21.62 -24.97 -10.16
N THR A 64 -21.14 -25.14 -8.92
CA THR A 64 -19.71 -25.27 -8.58
C THR A 64 -18.98 -26.34 -9.40
N GLU A 65 -19.64 -27.45 -9.70
CA GLU A 65 -19.12 -28.55 -10.53
C GLU A 65 -18.94 -28.12 -11.99
N ALA A 66 -19.91 -27.40 -12.57
CA ALA A 66 -19.83 -26.89 -13.94
C ALA A 66 -18.74 -25.82 -14.08
N VAL A 67 -18.59 -24.94 -13.09
CA VAL A 67 -17.49 -23.96 -13.01
C VAL A 67 -16.13 -24.67 -12.89
N ALA A 68 -16.04 -25.73 -12.10
CA ALA A 68 -14.82 -26.52 -11.96
C ALA A 68 -14.43 -27.24 -13.26
N GLN A 69 -15.40 -27.85 -13.94
CA GLN A 69 -15.20 -28.48 -15.24
C GLN A 69 -14.80 -27.45 -16.30
N LEU A 70 -15.50 -26.31 -16.39
CA LEU A 70 -15.18 -25.24 -17.33
C LEU A 70 -13.74 -24.72 -17.14
N ALA A 71 -13.35 -24.45 -15.90
CA ALA A 71 -11.98 -24.02 -15.58
C ALA A 71 -10.94 -25.05 -16.02
N GLN A 72 -11.15 -26.34 -15.72
CA GLN A 72 -10.23 -27.41 -16.11
C GLN A 72 -10.08 -27.53 -17.64
N GLU A 73 -11.19 -27.45 -18.37
CA GLU A 73 -11.18 -27.50 -19.84
C GLU A 73 -10.52 -26.26 -20.45
N LEU A 74 -10.69 -25.07 -19.85
CA LEU A 74 -10.00 -23.84 -20.27
C LEU A 74 -8.47 -23.95 -20.14
N TYR A 75 -7.96 -24.58 -19.07
CA TYR A 75 -6.53 -24.84 -18.90
C TYR A 75 -6.03 -25.92 -19.87
N ASN A 76 -6.72 -27.07 -19.93
CA ASN A 76 -6.32 -28.23 -20.74
C ASN A 76 -6.30 -27.92 -22.25
N SER A 77 -7.27 -27.14 -22.72
CA SER A 77 -7.38 -26.75 -24.13
C SER A 77 -6.44 -25.61 -24.52
N GLY A 78 -5.86 -24.88 -23.56
CA GLY A 78 -5.11 -23.65 -23.80
C GLY A 78 -5.95 -22.49 -24.32
N LEU A 79 -7.30 -22.58 -24.27
CA LEU A 79 -8.21 -21.62 -24.90
C LEU A 79 -8.04 -20.18 -24.37
N LEU A 80 -7.62 -20.01 -23.11
CA LEU A 80 -7.29 -18.69 -22.56
C LEU A 80 -6.16 -17.98 -23.32
N SER A 81 -5.18 -18.74 -23.83
CA SER A 81 -4.10 -18.18 -24.65
C SER A 81 -4.63 -17.75 -26.02
N THR A 82 -5.46 -18.57 -26.67
CA THR A 82 -6.09 -18.27 -27.97
C THR A 82 -6.99 -17.04 -27.87
N LEU A 83 -7.89 -16.97 -26.88
CA LEU A 83 -8.80 -15.82 -26.72
C LEU A 83 -8.08 -14.48 -26.50
N ILE A 84 -6.86 -14.50 -25.97
CA ILE A 84 -6.04 -13.30 -25.77
C ILE A 84 -5.18 -12.99 -27.00
N ALA A 85 -4.59 -14.00 -27.65
CA ALA A 85 -3.83 -13.83 -28.89
C ALA A 85 -4.72 -13.27 -30.02
N ASP A 86 -5.94 -13.78 -30.13
CA ASP A 86 -6.88 -13.50 -31.23
C ASP A 86 -8.00 -12.53 -30.81
N LEU A 87 -7.84 -11.83 -29.69
CA LEU A 87 -8.83 -10.90 -29.12
C LEU A 87 -9.28 -9.82 -30.12
N GLN A 88 -8.40 -9.44 -31.04
CA GLN A 88 -8.72 -8.52 -32.13
C GLN A 88 -9.82 -9.02 -33.07
N LEU A 89 -9.91 -10.34 -33.32
CA LEU A 89 -10.86 -10.98 -34.24
C LEU A 89 -12.27 -11.11 -33.63
N ILE A 90 -12.40 -10.97 -32.32
CA ILE A 90 -13.67 -11.11 -31.58
C ILE A 90 -14.48 -9.82 -31.70
N ASP A 91 -15.81 -9.92 -31.71
CA ASP A 91 -16.71 -8.76 -31.76
C ASP A 91 -16.61 -7.85 -30.51
N PHE A 92 -17.19 -6.65 -30.56
CA PHE A 92 -17.05 -5.65 -29.50
C PHE A 92 -17.62 -6.08 -28.13
N GLU A 93 -18.74 -6.81 -28.09
CA GLU A 93 -19.26 -7.35 -26.83
C GLU A 93 -18.51 -8.62 -26.43
N GLY A 94 -18.17 -9.49 -27.39
CA GLY A 94 -17.32 -10.66 -27.18
C GLY A 94 -15.97 -10.32 -26.52
N LYS A 95 -15.32 -9.21 -26.91
CA LYS A 95 -14.08 -8.70 -26.28
C LYS A 95 -14.28 -8.44 -24.77
N LYS A 96 -15.42 -7.88 -24.37
CA LYS A 96 -15.76 -7.64 -22.95
C LYS A 96 -16.09 -8.95 -22.22
N ASP A 97 -16.77 -9.86 -22.90
CA ASP A 97 -17.14 -11.16 -22.35
C ASP A 97 -15.89 -12.00 -22.06
N VAL A 98 -14.88 -12.00 -22.94
CA VAL A 98 -13.55 -12.59 -22.68
C VAL A 98 -12.93 -12.01 -21.41
N ALA A 99 -12.90 -10.68 -21.25
CA ALA A 99 -12.34 -10.05 -20.07
C ALA A 99 -13.11 -10.40 -18.78
N GLN A 100 -14.43 -10.52 -18.84
CA GLN A 100 -15.26 -10.96 -17.70
C GLN A 100 -15.01 -12.43 -17.33
N ILE A 101 -14.99 -13.32 -18.33
CA ILE A 101 -14.67 -14.76 -18.16
C ILE A 101 -13.29 -14.92 -17.52
N PHE A 102 -12.26 -14.27 -18.09
CA PHE A 102 -10.89 -14.31 -17.62
C PHE A 102 -10.76 -13.81 -16.17
N ASN A 103 -11.36 -12.66 -15.84
CA ASN A 103 -11.29 -12.11 -14.48
C ASN A 103 -12.07 -12.96 -13.46
N ASN A 104 -13.18 -13.61 -13.86
CA ASN A 104 -13.93 -14.52 -12.99
C ASN A 104 -13.10 -15.77 -12.64
N ILE A 105 -12.56 -16.47 -13.65
CA ILE A 105 -11.76 -17.68 -13.41
C ILE A 105 -10.43 -17.35 -12.71
N LEU A 106 -9.85 -16.16 -12.93
CA LEU A 106 -8.62 -15.73 -12.24
C LEU A 106 -8.83 -15.62 -10.73
N ARG A 107 -9.98 -15.09 -10.31
CA ARG A 107 -10.37 -14.98 -8.89
C ARG A 107 -10.77 -16.31 -8.24
N ARG A 108 -10.89 -17.40 -9.01
CA ARG A 108 -11.34 -18.70 -8.50
C ARG A 108 -10.34 -19.31 -7.51
N GLN A 109 -10.85 -19.73 -6.35
CA GLN A 109 -10.08 -20.38 -5.29
C GLN A 109 -10.51 -21.83 -5.07
N ILE A 110 -9.58 -22.67 -4.63
CA ILE A 110 -9.84 -24.03 -4.13
C ILE A 110 -9.09 -24.17 -2.80
N GLY A 111 -9.81 -24.00 -1.69
CA GLY A 111 -9.17 -23.77 -0.39
C GLY A 111 -8.34 -22.49 -0.42
N THR A 112 -7.07 -22.56 -0.06
CA THR A 112 -6.12 -21.44 -0.13
C THR A 112 -5.43 -21.27 -1.50
N ARG A 113 -5.64 -22.20 -2.44
CA ARG A 113 -4.98 -22.18 -3.76
C ARG A 113 -5.77 -21.36 -4.77
N THR A 114 -5.05 -20.77 -5.74
CA THR A 114 -5.61 -20.00 -6.87
C THR A 114 -5.17 -20.65 -8.19
N PRO A 115 -5.90 -21.68 -8.69
CA PRO A 115 -5.42 -22.52 -9.79
C PRO A 115 -5.10 -21.77 -11.08
N THR A 116 -5.83 -20.69 -11.38
CA THR A 116 -5.57 -19.86 -12.58
C THR A 116 -4.27 -19.05 -12.43
N VAL A 117 -3.94 -18.59 -11.22
CA VAL A 117 -2.66 -17.90 -10.96
C VAL A 117 -1.50 -18.89 -11.17
N GLU A 118 -1.62 -20.10 -10.61
CA GLU A 118 -0.64 -21.17 -10.81
C GLU A 118 -0.47 -21.52 -12.31
N TYR A 119 -1.57 -21.63 -13.06
CA TYR A 119 -1.55 -21.83 -14.51
C TYR A 119 -0.82 -20.69 -15.24
N LEU A 120 -1.16 -19.43 -14.95
CA LEU A 120 -0.54 -18.27 -15.59
C LEU A 120 0.96 -18.13 -15.26
N CYS A 121 1.40 -18.56 -14.07
CA CYS A 121 2.83 -18.65 -13.74
C CYS A 121 3.59 -19.64 -14.65
N THR A 122 2.91 -20.66 -15.19
CA THR A 122 3.48 -21.59 -16.21
C THR A 122 3.27 -21.12 -17.65
N GLN A 123 2.31 -20.23 -17.90
CA GLN A 123 1.92 -19.72 -19.22
C GLN A 123 2.14 -18.20 -19.31
N GLN A 124 3.33 -17.75 -18.92
CA GLN A 124 3.69 -16.34 -18.75
C GLN A 124 3.49 -15.50 -20.01
N ASN A 125 3.56 -16.11 -21.20
CA ASN A 125 3.27 -15.46 -22.48
C ASN A 125 1.89 -14.78 -22.50
N ILE A 126 0.90 -15.27 -21.74
CA ILE A 126 -0.40 -14.62 -21.60
C ILE A 126 -0.27 -13.19 -21.03
N LEU A 127 0.58 -12.99 -20.01
CA LEU A 127 0.83 -11.67 -19.43
C LEU A 127 1.49 -10.73 -20.44
N PHE A 128 2.45 -11.23 -21.23
CA PHE A 128 3.14 -10.44 -22.25
C PHE A 128 2.25 -10.10 -23.45
N MET A 129 1.33 -10.98 -23.86
CA MET A 129 0.31 -10.68 -24.87
C MET A 129 -0.67 -9.61 -24.36
N LEU A 130 -1.11 -9.69 -23.10
CA LEU A 130 -1.95 -8.66 -22.48
C LEU A 130 -1.23 -7.30 -22.42
N LEU A 131 0.04 -7.28 -21.98
CA LEU A 131 0.84 -6.05 -21.93
C LEU A 131 1.04 -5.46 -23.34
N LYS A 132 1.39 -6.28 -24.33
CA LYS A 132 1.53 -5.83 -25.72
C LYS A 132 0.21 -5.34 -26.33
N GLY A 133 -0.94 -5.78 -25.79
CA GLY A 133 -2.26 -5.29 -26.19
C GLY A 133 -2.43 -3.77 -26.11
N TYR A 134 -1.64 -3.05 -25.30
CA TYR A 134 -1.60 -1.58 -25.30
C TYR A 134 -1.17 -0.97 -26.65
N GLU A 135 -0.42 -1.69 -27.49
CA GLU A 135 -0.06 -1.25 -28.85
C GLU A 135 -1.26 -1.25 -29.82
N SER A 136 -2.37 -1.91 -29.49
CA SER A 136 -3.52 -2.14 -30.37
C SER A 136 -4.79 -1.45 -29.84
N PRO A 137 -5.18 -0.28 -30.39
CA PRO A 137 -6.25 0.55 -29.81
C PRO A 137 -7.60 -0.13 -29.60
N GLU A 138 -7.97 -1.09 -30.45
CA GLU A 138 -9.25 -1.81 -30.36
C GLU A 138 -9.35 -2.79 -29.17
N ILE A 139 -8.21 -3.21 -28.61
CA ILE A 139 -8.14 -4.19 -27.52
C ILE A 139 -7.47 -3.66 -26.25
N ALA A 140 -6.68 -2.58 -26.33
CA ALA A 140 -5.88 -2.03 -25.23
C ALA A 140 -6.62 -1.95 -23.89
N LEU A 141 -7.85 -1.39 -23.86
CA LEU A 141 -8.62 -1.26 -22.62
C LEU A 141 -9.11 -2.61 -22.06
N ASN A 142 -9.42 -3.58 -22.92
CA ASN A 142 -9.78 -4.94 -22.49
C ASN A 142 -8.55 -5.68 -21.92
N CYS A 143 -7.40 -5.52 -22.58
CA CYS A 143 -6.13 -6.03 -22.11
C CYS A 143 -5.71 -5.42 -20.77
N GLY A 144 -5.86 -4.10 -20.60
CA GLY A 144 -5.62 -3.40 -19.34
C GLY A 144 -6.51 -3.87 -18.19
N ILE A 145 -7.79 -4.14 -18.45
CA ILE A 145 -8.73 -4.71 -17.46
C ILE A 145 -8.29 -6.11 -17.00
N MET A 146 -7.84 -6.97 -17.92
CA MET A 146 -7.36 -8.32 -17.59
C MET A 146 -5.99 -8.29 -16.91
N LEU A 147 -5.07 -7.45 -17.38
CA LEU A 147 -3.72 -7.32 -16.81
C LEU A 147 -3.77 -6.72 -15.40
N ARG A 148 -4.62 -5.71 -15.16
CA ARG A 148 -4.83 -5.18 -13.80
C ARG A 148 -5.40 -6.21 -12.85
N GLU A 149 -6.24 -7.15 -13.31
CA GLU A 149 -6.69 -8.25 -12.46
C GLU A 149 -5.54 -9.23 -12.16
N CYS A 150 -4.69 -9.53 -13.15
CA CYS A 150 -3.49 -10.37 -12.96
C CYS A 150 -2.58 -9.83 -11.86
N VAL A 151 -2.20 -8.55 -11.93
CA VAL A 151 -1.23 -7.95 -10.99
C VAL A 151 -1.78 -7.77 -9.57
N ARG A 152 -3.07 -8.07 -9.32
CA ARG A 152 -3.58 -8.21 -7.94
C ARG A 152 -2.95 -9.41 -7.21
N HIS A 153 -2.44 -10.38 -7.95
CA HIS A 153 -1.74 -11.55 -7.42
C HIS A 153 -0.23 -11.32 -7.52
N GLU A 154 0.45 -11.31 -6.37
CA GLU A 154 1.89 -11.03 -6.25
C GLU A 154 2.78 -11.85 -7.21
N PRO A 155 2.55 -13.16 -7.47
CA PRO A 155 3.37 -13.92 -8.43
C PRO A 155 3.28 -13.38 -9.87
N LEU A 156 2.11 -12.94 -10.32
CA LEU A 156 1.91 -12.42 -11.68
C LEU A 156 2.41 -10.98 -11.79
N ALA A 157 2.26 -10.20 -10.71
CA ALA A 157 2.89 -8.89 -10.58
C ALA A 157 4.43 -9.02 -10.67
N LYS A 158 5.04 -10.00 -9.97
CA LYS A 158 6.49 -10.25 -10.04
C LYS A 158 6.94 -10.61 -11.46
N ILE A 159 6.25 -11.52 -12.14
CA ILE A 159 6.57 -11.87 -13.55
C ILE A 159 6.48 -10.65 -14.47
N THR A 160 5.47 -9.79 -14.28
CA THR A 160 5.27 -8.61 -15.12
C THR A 160 6.31 -7.52 -14.83
N LEU A 161 6.52 -7.17 -13.56
CA LEU A 161 7.41 -6.10 -13.12
C LEU A 161 8.90 -6.40 -13.41
N TRP A 162 9.32 -7.65 -13.26
CA TRP A 162 10.70 -8.08 -13.50
C TRP A 162 11.00 -8.45 -14.96
N SER A 163 10.07 -8.18 -15.87
CA SER A 163 10.26 -8.42 -17.31
C SER A 163 10.83 -7.18 -18.00
N GLU A 164 11.59 -7.37 -19.08
CA GLU A 164 12.02 -6.22 -19.92
C GLU A 164 10.81 -5.49 -20.53
N GLN A 165 9.70 -6.20 -20.76
CA GLN A 165 8.43 -5.67 -21.23
C GLN A 165 7.79 -4.67 -20.25
N PHE A 166 8.16 -4.68 -18.96
CA PHE A 166 7.73 -3.63 -18.02
C PHE A 166 8.10 -2.22 -18.52
N TYR A 167 9.28 -2.08 -19.14
CA TYR A 167 9.75 -0.79 -19.62
C TYR A 167 8.96 -0.24 -20.81
N ASP A 168 8.13 -1.05 -21.48
CA ASP A 168 7.18 -0.54 -22.46
C ASP A 168 6.12 0.38 -21.85
N PHE A 169 5.84 0.30 -20.54
CA PHE A 169 4.91 1.23 -19.89
C PHE A 169 5.34 2.69 -20.02
N PHE A 170 6.65 3.01 -19.99
CA PHE A 170 7.14 4.37 -20.20
C PHE A 170 6.77 4.93 -21.59
N ARG A 171 6.58 4.05 -22.59
CA ARG A 171 6.04 4.40 -23.91
C ARG A 171 4.51 4.44 -23.92
N TYR A 172 3.84 3.50 -23.25
CA TYR A 172 2.37 3.44 -23.23
C TYR A 172 1.74 4.63 -22.50
N VAL A 173 2.32 5.11 -21.40
CA VAL A 173 1.83 6.31 -20.68
C VAL A 173 2.02 7.61 -21.45
N GLU A 174 2.82 7.60 -22.52
CA GLU A 174 3.03 8.74 -23.42
C GLU A 174 2.24 8.65 -24.73
N MET A 175 1.34 7.68 -24.87
CA MET A 175 0.49 7.58 -26.06
C MET A 175 -0.45 8.78 -26.20
N SER A 176 -0.63 9.24 -27.44
CA SER A 176 -1.52 10.37 -27.78
C SER A 176 -3.01 10.07 -27.55
N THR A 177 -3.39 8.79 -27.54
CA THR A 177 -4.71 8.29 -27.13
C THR A 177 -4.83 8.33 -25.60
N PHE A 178 -5.40 9.43 -25.10
CA PHE A 178 -5.49 9.77 -23.67
C PHE A 178 -6.09 8.66 -22.78
N ASP A 179 -7.13 7.98 -23.26
CA ASP A 179 -7.79 6.89 -22.56
C ASP A 179 -6.87 5.68 -22.39
N ILE A 180 -6.18 5.28 -23.46
CA ILE A 180 -5.19 4.20 -23.42
C ILE A 180 -3.99 4.57 -22.52
N ALA A 181 -3.46 5.78 -22.66
CA ALA A 181 -2.34 6.26 -21.84
C ALA A 181 -2.70 6.33 -20.34
N SER A 182 -3.90 6.81 -20.01
CA SER A 182 -4.39 6.85 -18.64
C SER A 182 -4.68 5.45 -18.07
N ASP A 183 -5.09 4.50 -18.90
CA ASP A 183 -5.31 3.10 -18.51
C ASP A 183 -3.98 2.37 -18.27
N ALA A 184 -3.00 2.57 -19.16
CA ALA A 184 -1.64 2.09 -19.00
C ALA A 184 -0.98 2.65 -17.72
N PHE A 185 -1.15 3.96 -17.45
CA PHE A 185 -0.65 4.58 -16.23
C PHE A 185 -1.28 3.97 -14.97
N ALA A 186 -2.58 3.67 -14.98
CA ALA A 186 -3.23 3.00 -13.86
C ALA A 186 -2.64 1.61 -13.60
N THR A 187 -2.29 0.85 -14.64
CA THR A 187 -1.64 -0.46 -14.53
C THR A 187 -0.19 -0.34 -14.04
N PHE A 188 0.57 0.62 -14.56
CA PHE A 188 1.93 0.95 -14.13
C PHE A 188 2.00 1.35 -12.65
N LYS A 189 1.11 2.25 -12.20
CA LYS A 189 0.97 2.60 -10.79
C LYS A 189 0.60 1.40 -9.92
N ASP A 190 -0.32 0.54 -10.36
CA ASP A 190 -0.75 -0.62 -9.57
C ASP A 190 0.39 -1.65 -9.39
N LEU A 191 1.19 -1.87 -10.43
CA LEU A 191 2.43 -2.67 -10.37
C LEU A 191 3.43 -2.12 -9.34
N LEU A 192 3.65 -0.80 -9.33
CA LEU A 192 4.63 -0.15 -8.46
C LEU A 192 4.14 0.02 -7.01
N THR A 193 2.83 0.12 -6.76
CA THR A 193 2.32 0.51 -5.43
C THR A 193 1.56 -0.57 -4.67
N ARG A 194 1.06 -1.63 -5.32
CA ARG A 194 0.24 -2.66 -4.67
C ARG A 194 1.03 -3.57 -3.71
N HIS A 195 2.13 -4.14 -4.20
CA HIS A 195 2.90 -5.16 -3.46
C HIS A 195 4.19 -4.55 -2.92
N LYS A 196 4.06 -3.73 -1.86
CA LYS A 196 5.13 -2.84 -1.38
C LYS A 196 6.53 -3.47 -1.28
N LEU A 197 6.65 -4.70 -0.77
CA LEU A 197 7.93 -5.40 -0.63
C LEU A 197 8.54 -5.78 -2.00
N LEU A 198 7.72 -6.30 -2.92
CA LEU A 198 8.12 -6.63 -4.28
C LEU A 198 8.55 -5.38 -5.07
N SER A 199 7.82 -4.28 -4.90
CA SER A 199 8.14 -3.00 -5.55
C SER A 199 9.44 -2.40 -5.01
N ALA A 200 9.64 -2.44 -3.69
CA ALA A 200 10.87 -1.96 -3.06
C ALA A 200 12.09 -2.79 -3.52
N GLU A 201 11.98 -4.13 -3.52
CA GLU A 201 13.02 -5.04 -4.04
C GLU A 201 13.36 -4.72 -5.51
N PHE A 202 12.36 -4.49 -6.34
CA PHE A 202 12.56 -4.13 -7.76
C PHE A 202 13.24 -2.77 -7.93
N LEU A 203 12.75 -1.72 -7.25
CA LEU A 203 13.26 -0.35 -7.36
C LEU A 203 14.68 -0.20 -6.81
N GLU A 204 15.03 -0.93 -5.75
CA GLU A 204 16.40 -0.98 -5.23
C GLU A 204 17.36 -1.63 -6.25
N GLN A 205 16.96 -2.75 -6.85
CA GLN A 205 17.82 -3.49 -7.78
C GLN A 205 17.92 -2.88 -9.18
N HIS A 206 16.92 -2.10 -9.61
CA HIS A 206 16.86 -1.50 -10.95
C HIS A 206 16.93 0.03 -10.95
N TYR A 207 17.37 0.63 -9.83
CA TYR A 207 17.34 2.08 -9.55
C TYR A 207 17.75 2.94 -10.76
N ASP A 208 18.98 2.77 -11.27
CA ASP A 208 19.52 3.59 -12.35
C ASP A 208 18.68 3.52 -13.64
N LYS A 209 18.28 2.31 -14.05
CA LYS A 209 17.49 2.08 -15.27
C LYS A 209 16.06 2.60 -15.09
N PHE A 210 15.45 2.38 -13.93
CA PHE A 210 14.10 2.83 -13.64
C PHE A 210 14.00 4.36 -13.58
N PHE A 211 14.81 5.00 -12.73
CA PHE A 211 14.72 6.45 -12.53
C PHE A 211 15.21 7.24 -13.76
N SER A 212 16.13 6.70 -14.57
CA SER A 212 16.50 7.32 -15.86
C SER A 212 15.34 7.33 -16.88
N GLU A 213 14.47 6.31 -16.89
CA GLU A 213 13.25 6.35 -17.71
C GLU A 213 12.16 7.22 -17.06
N TYR A 214 12.02 7.20 -15.73
CA TYR A 214 11.03 7.99 -15.01
C TYR A 214 11.30 9.51 -15.10
N GLU A 215 12.56 9.94 -15.07
CA GLU A 215 12.95 11.34 -15.26
C GLU A 215 12.45 11.90 -16.60
N LYS A 216 12.36 11.07 -17.65
CA LYS A 216 11.82 11.48 -18.96
C LYS A 216 10.31 11.80 -18.87
N LEU A 217 9.55 11.07 -18.06
CA LEU A 217 8.11 11.33 -17.83
C LEU A 217 7.89 12.65 -17.08
N LEU A 218 8.74 12.98 -16.11
CA LEU A 218 8.70 14.26 -15.39
C LEU A 218 8.93 15.46 -16.33
N HIS A 219 9.67 15.24 -17.42
CA HIS A 219 9.94 16.24 -18.47
C HIS A 219 8.97 16.18 -19.65
N SER A 220 7.97 15.29 -19.64
CA SER A 220 7.03 15.13 -20.76
C SER A 220 6.18 16.37 -21.07
N GLU A 221 5.93 16.59 -22.36
CA GLU A 221 4.95 17.56 -22.89
C GLU A 221 3.50 17.11 -22.65
N ASN A 222 3.26 15.83 -22.35
CA ASN A 222 1.95 15.32 -21.97
C ASN A 222 1.62 15.79 -20.53
N TYR A 223 0.91 16.91 -20.44
CA TYR A 223 0.51 17.52 -19.17
C TYR A 223 -0.12 16.53 -18.17
N VAL A 224 -0.87 15.51 -18.63
CA VAL A 224 -1.48 14.56 -17.69
C VAL A 224 -0.44 13.54 -17.22
N THR A 225 0.38 12.98 -18.09
CA THR A 225 1.44 12.04 -17.70
C THR A 225 2.46 12.71 -16.78
N LYS A 226 2.90 13.93 -17.13
CA LYS A 226 3.74 14.77 -16.27
C LYS A 226 3.09 15.04 -14.90
N ARG A 227 1.83 15.46 -14.89
CA ARG A 227 1.10 15.76 -13.64
C ARG A 227 0.85 14.52 -12.79
N GLN A 228 0.60 13.36 -13.38
CA GLN A 228 0.33 12.12 -12.63
C GLN A 228 1.64 11.49 -12.14
N SER A 229 2.74 11.59 -12.90
CA SER A 229 4.07 11.14 -12.45
C SER A 229 4.58 12.01 -11.29
N LEU A 230 4.47 13.33 -11.40
CA LEU A 230 4.73 14.26 -10.27
C LEU A 230 3.80 14.02 -9.08
N LYS A 231 2.53 13.65 -9.34
CA LYS A 231 1.59 13.32 -8.27
C LYS A 231 1.94 11.99 -7.61
N ASP A 232 2.48 11.02 -8.33
CA ASP A 232 2.88 9.72 -7.76
C ASP A 232 4.15 9.81 -6.91
N ASP A 233 5.04 10.80 -7.16
CA ASP A 233 6.11 11.20 -6.24
C ASP A 233 5.54 11.84 -4.94
N ASP A 234 4.45 12.62 -5.04
CA ASP A 234 3.79 13.27 -3.88
C ASP A 234 2.78 12.35 -3.12
N ASP A 235 2.25 11.30 -3.75
CA ASP A 235 1.06 10.53 -3.32
C ASP A 235 1.33 9.41 -2.29
N GLU A 236 2.47 9.40 -1.57
CA GLU A 236 2.55 8.59 -0.35
C GLU A 236 1.50 9.06 0.71
N LEU A 237 0.91 10.26 0.53
CA LEU A 237 -0.26 10.73 1.27
C LEU A 237 -1.58 10.78 0.47
N VAL A 238 -2.37 9.70 0.59
CA VAL A 238 -3.85 9.69 0.75
C VAL A 238 -4.78 10.06 -0.45
N LEU A 239 -5.74 9.16 -0.73
CA LEU A 239 -6.92 9.31 -1.61
C LEU A 239 -8.22 9.42 -0.77
N PRO A 240 -9.42 9.81 -1.28
CA PRO A 240 -9.95 9.77 -2.67
C PRO A 240 -10.64 11.11 -3.14
N LEU A 241 -11.38 11.33 -4.26
CA LEU A 241 -11.82 10.57 -5.46
C LEU A 241 -12.14 11.57 -6.64
N ARG A 242 -12.76 11.10 -7.75
CA ARG A 242 -13.25 11.89 -8.93
C ARG A 242 -14.35 11.08 -9.68
N PRO A 243 -15.19 11.61 -10.62
CA PRO A 243 -14.78 11.93 -12.02
C PRO A 243 -15.63 13.03 -12.77
N ARG A 244 -15.75 12.97 -14.12
CA ARG A 244 -15.83 14.15 -15.04
C ARG A 244 -16.73 13.97 -16.32
N LYS A 245 -17.60 14.96 -16.58
CA LYS A 245 -18.20 15.49 -17.86
C LYS A 245 -19.12 14.63 -18.78
N SER A 246 -19.86 15.36 -19.63
CA SER A 246 -21.00 14.99 -20.50
C SER A 246 -20.70 15.08 -22.00
N PRO A 247 -21.66 14.69 -22.85
CA PRO A 247 -22.45 15.67 -23.62
C PRO A 247 -23.99 15.43 -23.47
N LEU A 248 -24.96 16.08 -24.13
CA LEU A 248 -24.98 16.99 -25.30
C LEU A 248 -26.10 18.07 -25.16
N ASN A 249 -26.32 18.85 -26.23
CA ASN A 249 -27.05 20.14 -26.33
C ASN A 249 -28.56 20.22 -26.02
N GLY A 250 -29.19 19.22 -25.41
CA GLY A 250 -30.51 19.38 -24.78
C GLY A 250 -30.47 19.33 -23.24
N LEU A 251 -29.48 18.61 -22.71
CA LEU A 251 -29.38 18.22 -21.30
C LEU A 251 -28.34 19.07 -20.53
N CYS A 252 -27.49 19.79 -21.27
CA CYS A 252 -26.30 20.44 -20.75
C CYS A 252 -26.59 21.49 -19.64
N CYS A 253 -27.67 22.27 -19.77
CA CYS A 253 -28.05 23.29 -18.79
C CYS A 253 -28.48 22.69 -17.44
N LEU A 254 -29.21 21.57 -17.44
CA LEU A 254 -29.58 20.85 -16.22
C LEU A 254 -28.36 20.21 -15.57
N THR A 255 -27.43 19.64 -16.36
CA THR A 255 -26.19 19.08 -15.81
C THR A 255 -25.25 20.15 -15.26
N PHE A 256 -25.14 21.32 -15.87
CA PHE A 256 -24.37 22.45 -15.31
C PHE A 256 -25.02 22.98 -14.04
N GLY A 257 -26.35 23.13 -14.01
CA GLY A 257 -27.10 23.51 -12.80
C GLY A 257 -26.87 22.53 -11.65
N LEU A 258 -26.94 21.22 -11.91
CA LEU A 258 -26.64 20.18 -10.93
C LEU A 258 -25.17 20.17 -10.49
N VAL A 259 -24.20 20.32 -11.41
CA VAL A 259 -22.79 20.38 -11.04
C VAL A 259 -22.49 21.63 -10.20
N VAL A 260 -23.05 22.79 -10.55
CA VAL A 260 -22.92 24.02 -9.76
C VAL A 260 -23.59 23.84 -8.38
N PHE A 261 -24.81 23.32 -8.32
CA PHE A 261 -25.51 23.04 -7.06
C PHE A 261 -24.75 22.04 -6.17
N MET A 262 -24.28 20.92 -6.72
CA MET A 262 -23.49 19.94 -5.97
C MET A 262 -22.13 20.49 -5.55
N SER A 263 -21.48 21.33 -6.38
CA SER A 263 -20.24 22.01 -5.99
C SER A 263 -20.49 23.05 -4.89
N GLY A 264 -21.62 23.75 -4.91
CA GLY A 264 -22.07 24.66 -3.85
C GLY A 264 -22.40 23.93 -2.56
N LEU A 265 -23.05 22.77 -2.62
CA LEU A 265 -23.27 21.88 -1.48
C LEU A 265 -21.94 21.38 -0.91
N VAL A 266 -21.01 20.90 -1.74
CA VAL A 266 -19.69 20.45 -1.27
C VAL A 266 -18.91 21.60 -0.64
N LEU A 267 -18.91 22.80 -1.23
CA LEU A 267 -18.27 23.98 -0.64
C LEU A 267 -18.95 24.44 0.66
N ALA A 268 -20.29 24.36 0.75
CA ALA A 268 -21.03 24.63 1.98
C ALA A 268 -20.76 23.55 3.04
N SER A 269 -20.64 22.28 2.69
CA SER A 269 -20.24 21.19 3.59
C SER A 269 -18.80 21.38 4.07
N ILE A 270 -17.87 21.77 3.20
CA ILE A 270 -16.48 22.10 3.57
C ILE A 270 -16.45 23.33 4.48
N TYR A 271 -17.25 24.36 4.19
CA TYR A 271 -17.36 25.57 5.03
C TYR A 271 -17.94 25.24 6.41
N VAL A 272 -19.04 24.48 6.47
CA VAL A 272 -19.63 24.03 7.74
C VAL A 272 -18.68 23.10 8.50
N TYR A 273 -17.99 22.19 7.81
CA TYR A 273 -16.99 21.32 8.43
C TYR A 273 -15.81 22.13 8.99
N ARG A 274 -15.26 23.08 8.22
CA ARG A 274 -14.18 23.96 8.68
C ARG A 274 -14.58 24.94 9.79
N TYR A 275 -15.81 25.43 9.79
CA TYR A 275 -16.25 26.49 10.70
C TYR A 275 -16.98 25.98 11.95
N TYR A 276 -17.57 24.78 11.90
CA TYR A 276 -18.30 24.16 13.02
C TYR A 276 -17.74 22.82 13.51
N PHE A 277 -17.05 22.02 12.68
CA PHE A 277 -16.48 20.73 13.14
C PHE A 277 -15.00 20.82 13.51
N ILE A 278 -14.16 21.51 12.74
CA ILE A 278 -12.74 21.69 13.08
C ILE A 278 -12.54 22.37 14.45
N PRO A 279 -13.31 23.41 14.85
CA PRO A 279 -13.18 24.01 16.20
C PRO A 279 -13.74 23.15 17.35
N HIS A 280 -14.31 21.98 17.05
CA HIS A 280 -14.91 21.06 18.03
C HIS A 280 -14.19 19.72 18.15
N MET A 281 -13.12 19.49 17.38
CA MET A 281 -12.15 18.45 17.71
C MET A 281 -11.19 19.03 18.76
N PRO A 282 -11.13 18.49 20.00
CA PRO A 282 -10.09 18.90 20.93
C PRO A 282 -8.74 18.44 20.38
N GLU A 283 -7.79 19.38 20.29
CA GLU A 283 -6.37 19.08 20.13
C GLU A 283 -5.85 18.45 21.43
N GLU A 284 -6.21 17.17 21.64
CA GLU A 284 -5.59 16.33 22.67
C GLU A 284 -4.15 16.02 22.25
N ASN A 285 -3.30 17.03 22.43
CA ASN A 285 -1.85 16.95 22.28
C ASN A 285 -1.16 16.49 23.56
N LEU A 286 -1.93 16.23 24.63
CA LEU A 286 -1.51 15.72 25.92
C LEU A 286 -2.14 14.35 26.14
N PHE A 287 -1.30 13.34 26.27
CA PHE A 287 -1.69 11.95 26.49
C PHE A 287 -1.20 11.48 27.86
N HIS A 288 -2.00 10.65 28.51
CA HIS A 288 -1.61 9.90 29.70
C HIS A 288 -1.54 8.43 29.30
N CYS A 289 -0.34 7.88 29.30
CA CYS A 289 -0.02 6.57 28.73
C CYS A 289 0.32 5.58 29.84
N ARG A 290 -0.18 4.34 29.68
CA ARG A 290 -0.07 3.29 30.69
C ARG A 290 0.06 1.95 29.98
N VAL A 291 1.22 1.32 30.08
CA VAL A 291 1.61 0.12 29.33
C VAL A 291 2.04 -0.99 30.28
N LEU A 292 1.52 -2.20 30.07
CA LEU A 292 1.96 -3.40 30.78
C LEU A 292 3.03 -4.14 29.96
N TYR A 293 4.17 -4.42 30.58
CA TYR A 293 5.29 -5.14 29.96
C TYR A 293 5.79 -6.29 30.86
N GLU A 294 6.64 -7.16 30.31
CA GLU A 294 7.10 -8.38 31.02
C GLU A 294 8.64 -8.48 30.97
N ASP A 295 9.29 -8.08 32.06
CA ASP A 295 10.75 -8.09 32.21
C ASP A 295 11.25 -9.51 32.55
N SER A 296 11.37 -10.33 31.50
CA SER A 296 11.90 -11.70 31.58
C SER A 296 13.41 -11.77 31.90
N ALA A 297 14.14 -10.66 31.86
CA ALA A 297 15.60 -10.63 31.98
C ALA A 297 16.07 -10.32 33.41
N TYR A 298 15.50 -9.31 34.06
CA TYR A 298 15.91 -8.87 35.40
C TYR A 298 14.95 -9.31 36.51
N ALA A 299 13.67 -9.56 36.21
CA ALA A 299 12.63 -9.73 37.23
C ALA A 299 11.65 -10.91 36.99
N PRO A 300 12.10 -12.14 36.67
CA PRO A 300 11.24 -13.27 36.29
C PRO A 300 10.27 -13.78 37.40
N LEU A 301 10.31 -13.20 38.60
CA LEU A 301 9.42 -13.53 39.73
C LEU A 301 8.40 -12.42 40.05
N LEU A 302 8.48 -11.25 39.41
CA LEU A 302 7.62 -10.07 39.70
C LEU A 302 6.41 -9.96 38.76
N GLY A 303 6.33 -10.77 37.71
CA GLY A 303 5.22 -10.75 36.75
C GLY A 303 5.22 -9.50 35.86
N ARG A 304 4.02 -9.10 35.41
CA ARG A 304 3.85 -7.92 34.54
C ARG A 304 4.10 -6.63 35.33
N GLN A 305 4.95 -5.77 34.78
CA GLN A 305 5.23 -4.44 35.31
C GLN A 305 4.42 -3.39 34.55
N GLU A 306 4.13 -2.27 35.21
CA GLU A 306 3.35 -1.15 34.67
C GLU A 306 4.26 0.05 34.47
N LEU A 307 4.35 0.54 33.22
CA LEU A 307 4.96 1.82 32.87
C LEU A 307 3.84 2.85 32.74
N GLU A 308 3.97 3.98 33.42
CA GLU A 308 3.07 5.13 33.29
C GLU A 308 3.90 6.35 32.88
N GLU A 309 3.40 7.16 31.96
CA GLU A 309 4.07 8.39 31.50
C GLU A 309 3.05 9.41 30.96
N ASN A 310 3.44 10.67 30.90
CA ASN A 310 2.65 11.72 30.25
C ASN A 310 3.40 12.23 29.02
N VAL A 311 2.72 12.27 27.86
CA VAL A 311 3.31 12.64 26.57
C VAL A 311 2.64 13.91 26.04
N GLY A 312 3.40 14.98 25.87
CA GLY A 312 3.00 16.22 25.22
C GLY A 312 3.61 16.34 23.83
N ILE A 313 2.78 16.41 22.79
CA ILE A 313 3.21 16.42 21.38
C ILE A 313 2.92 17.80 20.76
N TYR A 314 3.96 18.50 20.32
CA TYR A 314 3.86 19.87 19.79
C TYR A 314 4.15 19.87 18.29
N LEU A 315 3.11 19.62 17.48
CA LEU A 315 3.24 19.41 16.04
C LEU A 315 3.74 20.64 15.26
N ASP A 316 3.38 21.85 15.69
CA ASP A 316 3.80 23.11 15.05
C ASP A 316 5.26 23.48 15.36
N ASP A 317 5.70 23.20 16.58
CA ASP A 317 7.08 23.40 17.04
C ASP A 317 8.00 22.18 16.74
N ASN A 318 7.44 21.08 16.24
CA ASN A 318 8.10 19.82 15.91
C ASN A 318 9.00 19.25 17.04
N TYR A 319 8.47 19.22 18.26
CA TYR A 319 9.07 18.52 19.40
C TYR A 319 8.00 17.77 20.21
N GLU A 320 8.46 16.86 21.06
CA GLU A 320 7.64 16.23 22.08
C GLU A 320 8.34 16.23 23.43
N GLN A 321 7.53 16.11 24.49
CA GLN A 321 7.96 16.02 25.87
C GLN A 321 7.33 14.80 26.52
N ILE A 322 8.16 13.91 27.08
CA ILE A 322 7.73 12.73 27.84
C ILE A 322 8.15 12.95 29.29
N THR A 323 7.19 12.87 30.23
CA THR A 323 7.46 12.94 31.67
C THR A 323 7.21 11.57 32.28
N VAL A 324 8.30 10.92 32.69
CA VAL A 324 8.33 9.64 33.40
C VAL A 324 8.23 9.93 34.92
N PRO A 325 7.12 9.55 35.59
CA PRO A 325 6.92 9.75 37.02
C PRO A 325 7.86 8.85 37.83
N VAL A 326 7.97 9.12 39.13
CA VAL A 326 8.70 8.26 40.07
C VAL A 326 8.07 6.86 40.07
N PRO A 327 8.82 5.79 39.68
CA PRO A 327 8.26 4.46 39.61
C PRO A 327 7.94 3.93 41.01
N HIS A 328 6.81 3.23 41.12
CA HIS A 328 6.35 2.67 42.39
C HIS A 328 7.26 1.52 42.88
N PHE A 329 7.85 0.76 41.95
CA PHE A 329 8.83 -0.30 42.19
C PHE A 329 9.73 -0.49 40.95
N GLY A 330 10.99 -0.88 41.17
CA GLY A 330 11.96 -1.15 40.10
C GLY A 330 13.03 -0.06 39.97
N GLY A 331 14.25 -0.47 39.60
CA GLY A 331 15.42 0.41 39.49
C GLY A 331 15.44 1.20 38.18
N SER A 332 14.42 2.04 37.97
CA SER A 332 14.42 3.09 36.94
C SER A 332 14.33 4.44 37.63
N ASP A 333 14.98 5.44 37.07
CA ASP A 333 14.98 6.82 37.53
C ASP A 333 13.82 7.59 36.87
N ALA A 334 13.30 8.58 37.60
CA ALA A 334 12.28 9.49 37.08
C ALA A 334 12.93 10.54 36.17
N ALA A 335 12.29 10.85 35.03
CA ALA A 335 12.91 11.70 34.02
C ALA A 335 11.90 12.57 33.27
N ASP A 336 12.34 13.78 32.91
CA ASP A 336 11.72 14.58 31.86
C ASP A 336 12.57 14.48 30.59
N ILE A 337 11.94 14.18 29.45
CA ILE A 337 12.62 13.83 28.21
C ILE A 337 12.06 14.72 27.09
N ILE A 338 12.92 15.33 26.30
CA ILE A 338 12.53 16.13 25.13
C ILE A 338 13.24 15.61 23.89
N HIS A 339 12.47 15.33 22.84
CA HIS A 339 12.98 15.07 21.51
C HIS A 339 12.70 16.30 20.63
N ASP A 340 13.76 17.06 20.29
CA ASP A 340 13.71 18.22 19.40
C ASP A 340 14.09 17.79 17.98
N PHE A 341 13.09 17.55 17.13
CA PHE A 341 13.28 17.07 15.76
C PHE A 341 13.78 18.17 14.82
N HIS A 342 13.66 19.46 15.19
CA HIS A 342 14.30 20.56 14.47
C HIS A 342 15.80 20.65 14.73
N ARG A 343 16.27 20.25 15.91
CA ARG A 343 17.69 20.19 16.27
C ARG A 343 18.32 18.82 16.04
N GLY A 344 17.52 17.76 15.94
CA GLY A 344 18.01 16.39 15.90
C GLY A 344 18.66 15.98 17.22
N LEU A 345 18.09 16.42 18.35
CA LEU A 345 18.63 16.16 19.69
C LEU A 345 17.57 15.54 20.62
N THR A 346 17.98 14.57 21.43
CA THR A 346 17.25 14.16 22.63
C THR A 346 17.93 14.74 23.86
N ALA A 347 17.15 15.24 24.82
CA ALA A 347 17.62 15.58 26.15
C ALA A 347 16.87 14.79 27.22
N TYR A 348 17.61 14.13 28.10
CA TYR A 348 17.11 13.46 29.30
C TYR A 348 17.48 14.32 30.51
N HIS A 349 16.48 14.77 31.27
CA HIS A 349 16.66 15.36 32.60
C HIS A 349 16.35 14.28 33.63
N ASP A 350 17.40 13.80 34.29
CA ASP A 350 17.31 12.87 35.41
C ASP A 350 16.92 13.66 36.68
N ILE A 351 15.74 13.37 37.20
CA ILE A 351 15.15 14.08 38.34
C ILE A 351 15.83 13.64 39.66
N ALA A 352 16.34 12.42 39.74
CA ALA A 352 16.99 11.89 40.94
C ALA A 352 18.40 12.47 41.14
N LEU A 353 19.13 12.70 40.04
CA LEU A 353 20.49 13.25 40.04
C LEU A 353 20.55 14.77 39.83
N GLU A 354 19.44 15.40 39.45
CA GLU A 354 19.35 16.78 38.94
C GLU A 354 20.29 17.08 37.74
N LYS A 355 20.72 16.03 37.03
CA LYS A 355 21.62 16.11 35.87
C LYS A 355 20.80 16.12 34.58
N CYS A 356 21.32 16.84 33.58
CA CYS A 356 20.84 16.76 32.20
C CYS A 356 21.84 16.04 31.31
N TYR A 357 21.33 15.27 30.36
CA TYR A 357 22.11 14.50 29.41
C TYR A 357 21.57 14.74 28.01
N VAL A 358 22.44 15.07 27.05
CA VAL A 358 22.04 15.38 25.67
C VAL A 358 22.75 14.46 24.69
N ILE A 359 22.01 13.96 23.71
CA ILE A 359 22.50 13.10 22.64
C ILE A 359 21.88 13.47 21.29
N GLU A 360 22.53 13.06 20.20
CA GLU A 360 21.93 13.08 18.86
C GLU A 360 20.70 12.14 18.83
N LEU A 361 19.59 12.66 18.32
CA LEU A 361 18.31 11.95 18.21
C LEU A 361 18.44 10.74 17.29
N ASN A 362 18.01 9.57 17.75
CA ASN A 362 18.01 8.35 16.93
C ASN A 362 16.65 8.17 16.26
N THR A 363 16.51 8.71 15.04
CA THR A 363 15.28 8.63 14.23
C THR A 363 14.91 7.22 13.76
N THR A 364 15.74 6.21 14.04
CA THR A 364 15.38 4.79 13.82
C THR A 364 14.65 4.16 15.02
N ILE A 365 14.71 4.81 16.19
CA ILE A 365 14.04 4.35 17.42
C ILE A 365 12.93 5.33 17.80
N VAL A 366 13.22 6.63 17.88
CA VAL A 366 12.22 7.65 18.26
C VAL A 366 11.28 7.95 17.09
N MET A 367 9.98 7.80 17.31
CA MET A 367 8.95 8.04 16.30
C MET A 367 8.72 9.55 16.08
N PRO A 368 8.58 10.05 14.83
CA PRO A 368 8.29 11.47 14.59
C PRO A 368 6.96 11.94 15.22
N PRO A 369 6.82 13.22 15.65
CA PRO A 369 5.70 13.69 16.47
C PRO A 369 4.31 13.42 15.87
N ARG A 370 4.17 13.56 14.54
CA ARG A 370 2.90 13.25 13.83
C ARG A 370 2.54 11.78 13.88
N ASN A 371 3.54 10.90 13.72
CA ASN A 371 3.37 9.46 13.72
C ASN A 371 3.07 8.98 15.15
N LEU A 372 3.75 9.54 16.17
CA LEU A 372 3.50 9.24 17.57
C LEU A 372 2.07 9.67 17.97
N TRP A 373 1.64 10.85 17.56
CA TRP A 373 0.27 11.34 17.78
C TRP A 373 -0.79 10.42 17.16
N GLU A 374 -0.58 9.98 15.91
CA GLU A 374 -1.49 9.02 15.25
C GLU A 374 -1.49 7.65 15.95
N LEU A 375 -0.32 7.15 16.38
CA LEU A 375 -0.19 5.92 17.16
C LEU A 375 -0.99 6.01 18.47
N LEU A 376 -0.79 7.07 19.27
CA LEU A 376 -1.47 7.26 20.55
C LEU A 376 -2.98 7.41 20.39
N ILE A 377 -3.45 8.07 19.32
CA ILE A 377 -4.88 8.13 18.99
C ILE A 377 -5.44 6.75 18.62
N ASN A 378 -4.71 5.92 17.88
CA ASN A 378 -5.15 4.58 17.51
C ASN A 378 -5.12 3.61 18.72
N VAL A 379 -4.15 3.77 19.62
CA VAL A 379 -4.15 3.09 20.94
C VAL A 379 -5.36 3.51 21.77
N LYS A 380 -5.65 4.82 21.89
CA LYS A 380 -6.83 5.33 22.62
C LYS A 380 -8.17 4.84 22.02
N LYS A 381 -8.22 4.61 20.71
CA LYS A 381 -9.38 4.01 20.01
C LYS A 381 -9.46 2.47 20.14
N GLY A 382 -8.44 1.81 20.69
CA GLY A 382 -8.38 0.36 20.80
C GLY A 382 -8.16 -0.37 19.45
N THR A 383 -7.73 0.34 18.41
CA THR A 383 -7.40 -0.24 17.10
C THR A 383 -5.96 -0.73 17.00
N TYR A 384 -5.13 -0.43 18.01
CA TYR A 384 -3.74 -0.83 18.11
C TYR A 384 -3.41 -1.37 19.51
N LEU A 385 -2.53 -2.38 19.58
CA LEU A 385 -1.99 -2.91 20.83
C LEU A 385 -0.45 -2.73 20.80
N PRO A 386 0.16 -2.05 21.80
CA PRO A 386 1.60 -1.87 21.86
C PRO A 386 2.35 -3.19 22.07
N GLN A 387 3.59 -3.24 21.59
CA GLN A 387 4.45 -4.41 21.68
C GLN A 387 5.11 -4.46 23.07
N THR A 388 5.14 -5.63 23.70
CA THR A 388 5.47 -5.78 25.13
C THR A 388 6.95 -6.11 25.42
N TYR A 389 7.84 -5.95 24.43
CA TYR A 389 9.29 -6.16 24.61
C TYR A 389 10.04 -4.85 24.90
N ILE A 390 11.22 -4.99 25.49
CA ILE A 390 12.09 -3.87 25.89
C ILE A 390 13.33 -3.82 24.98
N ILE A 391 13.58 -2.68 24.34
CA ILE A 391 14.88 -2.39 23.69
C ILE A 391 15.80 -1.71 24.72
N HIS A 392 17.09 -2.07 24.72
CA HIS A 392 18.07 -1.53 25.66
C HIS A 392 19.09 -0.67 24.91
N GLU A 393 19.22 0.62 25.26
CA GLU A 393 20.27 1.52 24.74
C GLU A 393 21.30 1.80 25.85
N GLU A 394 22.54 1.31 25.72
CA GLU A 394 23.63 1.66 26.64
C GLU A 394 24.37 2.92 26.15
N MET A 395 24.47 3.93 27.01
CA MET A 395 25.06 5.23 26.74
C MET A 395 26.13 5.55 27.78
N VAL A 396 27.20 6.22 27.34
CA VAL A 396 28.27 6.70 28.22
C VAL A 396 28.42 8.21 28.17
N VAL A 397 28.66 8.81 29.33
CA VAL A 397 28.96 10.25 29.47
C VAL A 397 30.33 10.55 28.85
N THR A 398 30.41 11.58 28.00
CA THR A 398 31.64 11.94 27.26
C THR A 398 32.22 13.30 27.60
N GLY A 399 31.48 14.14 28.33
CA GLY A 399 31.95 15.48 28.74
C GLY A 399 30.82 16.47 29.01
N LYS A 400 31.16 17.59 29.66
CA LYS A 400 30.21 18.62 30.07
C LYS A 400 29.86 19.58 28.93
N VAL A 401 28.59 19.96 28.82
CA VAL A 401 28.11 20.98 27.88
C VAL A 401 28.26 22.36 28.52
N HIS A 402 29.17 23.18 27.98
CA HIS A 402 29.35 24.56 28.45
C HIS A 402 28.48 25.57 27.69
N ASN A 403 28.12 25.31 26.43
CA ASN A 403 27.36 26.24 25.59
C ASN A 403 25.92 25.75 25.36
N MET A 404 25.05 26.03 26.33
CA MET A 404 23.63 25.65 26.30
C MET A 404 22.84 26.29 25.14
N ARG A 405 23.33 27.39 24.53
CA ARG A 405 22.61 28.08 23.43
C ARG A 405 22.49 27.22 22.16
N GLN A 406 23.37 26.24 21.99
CA GLN A 406 23.37 25.34 20.83
C GLN A 406 22.26 24.29 20.89
N LEU A 407 21.62 24.10 22.05
CA LEU A 407 20.65 23.03 22.29
C LEU A 407 19.22 23.36 21.82
N GLY A 408 18.95 24.59 21.39
CA GLY A 408 17.58 25.03 21.07
C GLY A 408 16.78 25.46 22.31
N PRO A 409 15.63 26.14 22.13
CA PRO A 409 14.90 26.78 23.22
C PRO A 409 14.22 25.78 24.17
N TYR A 410 13.76 24.64 23.66
CA TYR A 410 13.03 23.63 24.43
C TYR A 410 13.98 22.88 25.39
N ILE A 411 15.08 22.30 24.87
CA ILE A 411 16.12 21.66 25.68
C ILE A 411 16.81 22.67 26.61
N TYR A 412 17.04 23.91 26.17
CA TYR A 412 17.55 24.96 27.05
C TYR A 412 16.61 25.17 28.26
N ARG A 413 15.29 25.24 28.06
CA ARG A 413 14.32 25.43 29.14
C ARG A 413 14.36 24.28 30.15
N LEU A 414 14.49 23.03 29.66
CA LEU A 414 14.59 21.83 30.50
C LEU A 414 15.87 21.81 31.36
N CYS A 415 17.01 22.12 30.75
CA CYS A 415 18.33 21.91 31.35
C CYS A 415 18.99 23.18 31.93
N ASN A 416 18.37 24.36 31.81
CA ASN A 416 18.92 25.60 32.33
C ASN A 416 19.03 25.57 33.87
N GLY A 417 20.24 25.82 34.38
CA GLY A 417 20.56 25.75 35.82
C GLY A 417 21.02 24.36 36.30
N ARG A 418 21.00 23.34 35.44
CA ARG A 418 21.41 21.96 35.75
C ARG A 418 22.76 21.63 35.15
N GLU A 419 23.47 20.67 35.74
CA GLU A 419 24.69 20.15 35.14
C GLU A 419 24.35 19.35 33.88
N THR A 420 24.79 19.83 32.72
CA THR A 420 24.46 19.20 31.44
C THR A 420 25.66 18.49 30.82
N TYR A 421 25.48 17.26 30.39
CA TYR A 421 26.52 16.37 29.85
C TYR A 421 26.16 15.85 28.46
N ARG A 422 27.16 15.52 27.62
CA ARG A 422 26.95 14.84 26.33
C ARG A 422 27.08 13.33 26.49
N LEU A 423 26.11 12.61 25.94
CA LEU A 423 26.16 11.15 25.85
C LEU A 423 26.69 10.68 24.50
N LYS A 424 27.12 9.42 24.48
CA LYS A 424 27.42 8.67 23.27
C LYS A 424 26.94 7.23 23.41
N ARG A 425 26.24 6.70 22.41
CA ARG A 425 25.81 5.30 22.35
C ARG A 425 27.01 4.36 22.33
N ARG A 426 26.96 3.30 23.13
CA ARG A 426 27.99 2.26 23.21
C ARG A 426 27.79 1.27 22.07
N SER A 427 28.78 1.16 21.17
CA SER A 427 28.69 0.18 20.08
C SER A 427 28.74 -1.25 20.64
N MET A 428 27.84 -2.13 20.20
CA MET A 428 27.70 -3.53 20.66
C MET A 428 28.84 -4.46 20.18
N ARG A 429 30.10 -4.05 20.34
CA ARG A 429 31.27 -4.91 20.12
C ARG A 429 31.47 -5.80 21.33
N ARG A 430 31.38 -7.12 21.11
CA ARG A 430 31.68 -8.17 22.10
C ARG A 430 33.09 -8.02 22.71
N ARG A 431 33.20 -7.24 23.78
CA ARG A 431 34.26 -7.35 24.77
C ARG A 431 33.62 -7.59 26.13
N ILE A 432 34.05 -8.67 26.77
CA ILE A 432 33.75 -8.94 28.17
C ILE A 432 34.69 -8.03 28.97
N ASP A 433 34.26 -6.78 29.16
CA ASP A 433 34.94 -5.92 30.13
C ASP A 433 34.58 -6.38 31.54
N LYS A 434 35.56 -6.26 32.43
CA LYS A 434 35.48 -6.72 33.82
C LYS A 434 34.38 -5.95 34.55
N ARG A 435 33.63 -6.64 35.43
CA ARG A 435 32.65 -6.01 36.33
C ARG A 435 33.35 -5.17 37.41
N GLU A 436 33.81 -3.99 37.04
CA GLU A 436 33.78 -2.85 37.95
C GLU A 436 32.37 -2.28 37.89
N ALA A 437 31.78 -1.98 39.05
CA ALA A 437 30.45 -1.40 39.14
C ALA A 437 30.54 0.06 38.71
N LYS A 438 30.38 0.31 37.41
CA LYS A 438 30.10 1.66 36.90
C LYS A 438 28.78 2.12 37.51
N ASP A 439 28.77 3.36 38.01
CA ASP A 439 27.53 4.01 38.41
C ASP A 439 26.72 4.25 37.12
N CYS A 440 25.58 3.58 37.03
CA CYS A 440 24.74 3.52 35.85
C CYS A 440 23.29 3.70 36.26
N HIS A 441 22.62 4.60 35.55
CA HIS A 441 21.26 5.05 35.79
C HIS A 441 20.36 4.55 34.67
N HIS A 442 19.13 4.18 34.98
CA HIS A 442 18.25 3.47 34.04
C HIS A 442 16.97 4.28 33.86
N ILE A 443 16.61 4.65 32.64
CA ILE A 443 15.37 5.39 32.35
C ILE A 443 14.52 4.55 31.41
N ARG A 444 13.32 4.16 31.85
CA ARG A 444 12.34 3.38 31.05
C ARG A 444 11.22 4.31 30.56
N HIS A 445 10.93 4.27 29.26
CA HIS A 445 9.94 5.13 28.58
C HIS A 445 9.49 4.53 27.23
N PHE A 446 8.44 5.09 26.63
CA PHE A 446 7.84 4.63 25.37
C PHE A 446 8.20 5.56 24.19
N GLU A 447 9.34 5.32 23.52
CA GLU A 447 9.78 6.12 22.35
C GLU A 447 9.09 5.71 21.02
N ASN A 448 8.42 4.56 20.98
CA ASN A 448 7.85 3.95 19.77
C ASN A 448 6.75 2.94 20.16
N THR A 449 6.43 1.99 19.29
CA THR A 449 5.52 0.85 19.53
C THR A 449 5.98 -0.13 20.63
N PHE A 450 7.12 0.11 21.27
CA PHE A 450 7.79 -0.71 22.28
C PHE A 450 8.40 0.16 23.39
N VAL A 451 8.79 -0.45 24.51
CA VAL A 451 9.46 0.25 25.63
C VAL A 451 10.98 0.29 25.39
N VAL A 452 11.62 1.42 25.72
CA VAL A 452 13.07 1.59 25.70
C VAL A 452 13.60 1.77 27.11
N GLU A 453 14.58 0.96 27.49
CA GLU A 453 15.43 1.15 28.68
C GLU A 453 16.75 1.81 28.25
N THR A 454 16.90 3.08 28.61
CA THR A 454 18.13 3.87 28.40
C THR A 454 19.03 3.75 29.62
N VAL A 455 20.21 3.15 29.46
CA VAL A 455 21.20 2.97 30.53
C VAL A 455 22.30 4.01 30.36
N ILE A 456 22.40 4.97 31.28
CA ILE A 456 23.40 6.04 31.27
C ILE A 456 24.47 5.73 32.31
N CYS A 457 25.68 5.42 31.86
CA CYS A 457 26.83 5.17 32.74
C CYS A 457 27.84 6.32 32.70
N ASP A 458 28.41 6.68 33.85
CA ASP A 458 29.58 7.56 33.91
C ASP A 458 30.81 6.85 33.31
N ASP A 459 31.72 7.62 32.70
CA ASP A 459 32.99 7.07 32.21
C ASP A 459 34.02 6.93 33.34
N ALA A 460 34.89 5.92 33.25
CA ALA A 460 35.75 5.49 34.35
C ALA A 460 37.15 6.12 34.30
#